data_AF-A0A352VEG3-F1
#
_entry.id   AF-A0A352VEG3-F1
#
_cell.length_a   1.000
_cell.length_b   1.000
_cell.length_c   1.000
_cell.angle_alpha   90.00
_cell.angle_beta   90.00
_cell.angle_gamma   90.00
#
_symmetry.space_group_name_H-M   'P 1'
#
loop_
_entity.id
_entity.type
_entity.pdbx_description
1 polymer ?
#
loop_
_entity_poly.entity_id
_entity_poly.type
_entity_poly.pdbx_seq_one_letter_code
_entity_poly.pdbx_strand_id
1 'polypeptide(L)'
;MFYSDTLPEKIIAKLKEKGIYNDNDRIVAFYDDTMFLTGNKGIVCTQDSLYIYTATNVNKIPLVDVKDILFREIDKEKYIYKMIVVNKKNEELNITPGSIPNDEMHLLVDVINLFRKK
;
A
#
# COMPACT_ATOMS: atom_id res chain seq x y z
N MET A 1 -1.41 -1.88 10.54
CA MET A 1 -2.66 -1.16 10.90
C MET A 1 -3.10 -0.31 9.73
N PHE A 2 -4.35 -0.50 9.32
CA PHE A 2 -4.98 0.14 8.16
C PHE A 2 -5.70 1.45 8.51
N TYR A 3 -5.54 2.46 7.65
CA TYR A 3 -6.24 3.75 7.73
C TYR A 3 -6.72 4.18 6.33
N SER A 4 -7.92 4.75 6.23
CA SER A 4 -8.53 5.13 4.94
C SER A 4 -8.88 6.62 4.78
N ASP A 5 -8.61 7.48 5.78
CA ASP A 5 -8.92 8.91 5.70
C ASP A 5 -7.90 9.78 6.46
N THR A 6 -7.90 9.69 7.79
CA THR A 6 -7.01 10.49 8.65
C THR A 6 -5.86 9.67 9.22
N LEU A 7 -4.64 10.19 9.07
CA LEU A 7 -3.44 9.65 9.70
C LEU A 7 -3.04 10.47 10.92
N PRO A 8 -2.46 9.83 11.95
CA PRO A 8 -1.79 10.55 13.03
C PRO A 8 -0.72 11.51 12.49
N GLU A 9 -0.62 12.71 13.07
CA GLU A 9 0.35 13.75 12.63
C GLU A 9 1.79 13.25 12.56
N LYS A 10 2.21 12.40 13.51
CA LYS A 10 3.54 11.79 13.53
C LYS A 10 3.81 10.91 12.30
N ILE A 11 2.78 10.24 11.78
CA ILE A 11 2.90 9.43 10.57
C ILE A 11 2.97 10.35 9.36
N ILE A 12 2.12 11.39 9.29
CA ILE A 12 2.15 12.39 8.22
C ILE A 12 3.53 13.05 8.12
N ALA A 13 4.09 13.50 9.24
CA ALA A 13 5.42 14.11 9.28
C ALA A 13 6.48 13.18 8.68
N LYS A 14 6.45 11.89 9.02
CA LYS A 14 7.38 10.89 8.45
C LYS A 14 7.17 10.63 6.97
N LEU A 15 5.93 10.60 6.50
CA LEU A 15 5.64 10.44 5.08
C LEU A 15 6.14 11.65 4.28
N LYS A 16 6.06 12.87 4.84
CA LYS A 16 6.64 14.09 4.27
C LYS A 16 8.16 14.03 4.24
N GLU A 17 8.81 13.67 5.36
CA GLU A 17 10.27 13.51 5.43
C GLU A 17 10.81 12.53 4.38
N LYS A 18 10.02 11.49 4.06
CA LYS A 18 10.35 10.48 3.03
C LYS A 18 9.99 10.91 1.60
N GLY A 19 9.38 12.08 1.40
CA GLY A 19 8.92 12.54 0.10
C GLY A 19 7.77 11.69 -0.49
N ILE A 20 7.04 10.97 0.34
CA ILE A 20 5.90 10.11 -0.05
C ILE A 20 4.60 10.93 -0.13
N TYR A 21 4.47 11.95 0.72
CA TYR A 21 3.25 12.72 0.90
C TYR A 21 3.53 14.22 0.85
N ASN A 22 2.68 14.96 0.13
CA ASN A 22 2.60 16.42 0.13
C ASN A 22 1.25 16.89 0.67
N ASP A 23 1.15 18.14 1.10
CA ASP A 23 -0.09 18.71 1.64
C ASP A 23 -1.29 18.71 0.67
N ASN A 24 -1.01 18.60 -0.63
CA ASN A 24 -2.04 18.51 -1.67
C ASN A 24 -2.42 17.06 -2.02
N ASP A 25 -1.70 16.07 -1.50
CA ASP A 25 -2.01 14.67 -1.75
C ASP A 25 -3.21 14.25 -0.90
N ARG A 26 -4.14 13.53 -1.52
CA ARG A 26 -5.16 12.78 -0.80
C ARG A 26 -4.65 11.36 -0.57
N ILE A 27 -4.52 10.95 0.69
CA ILE A 27 -4.26 9.55 1.05
C ILE A 27 -5.58 8.80 0.96
N VAL A 28 -5.56 7.69 0.21
CA VAL A 28 -6.70 6.79 0.00
C VAL A 28 -6.61 5.62 0.97
N ALA A 29 -5.40 5.11 1.15
CA ALA A 29 -5.14 3.96 2.00
C ALA A 29 -3.73 4.03 2.56
N PHE A 30 -3.58 3.60 3.80
CA PHE A 30 -2.29 3.48 4.46
C PHE A 30 -2.24 2.20 5.27
N TYR A 31 -1.14 1.47 5.14
CA TYR A 31 -0.83 0.33 5.97
C TYR A 31 0.57 0.49 6.57
N ASP A 32 0.63 0.57 7.90
CA ASP A 32 1.89 0.52 8.64
C ASP A 32 2.27 -0.94 8.93
N ASP A 33 3.44 -1.35 8.44
CA ASP A 33 4.00 -2.69 8.63
C ASP A 33 4.94 -2.76 9.84
N THR A 34 5.10 -1.68 10.60
CA THR A 34 5.94 -1.63 11.80
C THR A 34 5.20 -2.11 13.04
N MET A 35 5.88 -2.91 13.87
CA MET A 35 5.33 -3.47 15.11
C MET A 35 4.83 -2.38 16.09
N PHE A 36 5.48 -1.22 16.11
CA PHE A 36 5.16 -0.11 17.00
C PHE A 36 4.44 1.07 16.32
N LEU A 37 3.89 0.84 15.12
CA LEU A 37 3.13 1.86 14.35
C LEU A 37 3.89 3.19 14.18
N THR A 38 5.18 3.05 13.88
CA THR A 38 6.11 4.17 13.71
C THR A 38 6.07 4.78 12.32
N GLY A 39 5.36 4.19 11.36
CA GLY A 39 5.30 4.66 9.98
C GLY A 39 6.61 4.54 9.22
N ASN A 40 7.58 3.73 9.69
CA ASN A 40 8.90 3.59 9.05
C ASN A 40 8.92 2.62 7.85
N LYS A 41 7.95 1.70 7.76
CA LYS A 41 7.76 0.82 6.60
C LYS A 41 6.28 0.54 6.40
N GLY A 42 5.88 0.36 5.15
CA GLY A 42 4.47 0.13 4.86
C GLY A 42 4.09 0.38 3.41
N ILE A 43 2.80 0.56 3.20
CA ILE A 43 2.19 0.92 1.92
C ILE A 43 1.39 2.20 2.11
N VAL A 44 1.55 3.15 1.19
CA VAL A 44 0.71 4.34 1.09
C VAL A 44 0.11 4.38 -0.31
N CYS A 45 -1.20 4.46 -0.42
CA CYS A 45 -1.88 4.78 -1.66
C CYS A 45 -2.37 6.23 -1.58
N THR A 46 -1.90 7.08 -2.48
CA THR A 46 -2.50 8.39 -2.73
C THR A 46 -3.46 8.28 -3.90
N GLN A 47 -4.08 9.40 -4.28
CA GLN A 47 -4.91 9.47 -5.49
C GLN A 47 -4.15 9.15 -6.79
N ASP A 48 -2.82 9.37 -6.81
CA ASP A 48 -2.00 9.29 -8.02
C ASP A 48 -1.00 8.14 -8.01
N SER A 49 -0.62 7.63 -6.83
CA SER A 49 0.50 6.69 -6.72
C SER A 49 0.36 5.74 -5.55
N LEU A 50 0.90 4.53 -5.74
CA LEU A 50 1.14 3.56 -4.70
C LEU A 50 2.62 3.60 -4.30
N TYR A 51 2.89 3.76 -3.01
CA TYR A 51 4.22 3.79 -2.43
C TYR A 51 4.41 2.55 -1.58
N ILE A 52 5.48 1.81 -1.82
CA ILE A 52 5.95 0.71 -0.99
C ILE A 52 7.28 1.15 -0.42
N TYR A 53 7.36 1.27 0.90
CA TYR A 53 8.51 1.94 1.50
C TYR A 53 9.02 1.22 2.75
N THR A 54 10.31 1.43 3.00
CA THR A 54 11.03 0.97 4.17
C THR A 54 11.75 2.14 4.85
N ALA A 55 12.57 1.84 5.85
CA ALA A 55 13.38 2.86 6.51
C ALA A 55 14.29 3.60 5.52
N THR A 56 14.83 2.89 4.52
CA THR A 56 15.87 3.40 3.60
C THR A 56 15.42 3.54 2.14
N ASN A 57 14.36 2.85 1.73
CA ASN A 57 13.94 2.81 0.34
C ASN A 57 12.49 3.22 0.18
N VAL A 58 12.17 3.87 -0.94
CA VAL A 58 10.80 4.19 -1.36
C VAL A 58 10.67 3.74 -2.80
N ASN A 59 9.75 2.82 -3.06
CA ASN A 59 9.33 2.45 -4.41
C ASN A 59 8.00 3.13 -4.72
N LYS A 60 7.96 3.95 -5.75
CA LYS A 60 6.76 4.65 -6.23
C LYS A 60 6.25 3.99 -7.50
N ILE A 61 4.98 3.62 -7.48
CA ILE A 61 4.26 3.07 -8.63
C ILE A 61 3.13 4.03 -8.98
N PRO A 62 3.21 4.77 -10.10
CA PRO A 62 2.11 5.61 -10.56
C PRO A 62 0.86 4.76 -10.83
N LEU A 63 -0.30 5.16 -10.31
CA LEU A 63 -1.54 4.39 -10.50
C LEU A 63 -1.99 4.37 -11.95
N VAL A 64 -1.58 5.36 -12.75
CA VAL A 64 -1.78 5.39 -14.20
C VAL A 64 -1.12 4.20 -14.90
N ASP A 65 -0.06 3.62 -14.34
CA ASP A 65 0.64 2.45 -14.92
C ASP A 65 0.09 1.12 -14.40
N VAL A 66 -0.75 1.15 -13.36
CA VAL A 66 -1.36 -0.02 -12.75
C VAL A 66 -2.60 -0.41 -13.55
N LYS A 67 -2.62 -1.66 -14.04
CA LYS A 67 -3.80 -2.31 -14.61
C LYS A 67 -4.70 -2.82 -13.50
N ASP A 68 -4.15 -3.61 -12.58
CA ASP A 68 -4.92 -4.20 -11.48
C ASP A 68 -4.09 -4.40 -10.21
N ILE A 69 -4.78 -4.56 -9.07
CA ILE A 69 -4.17 -4.96 -7.80
C ILE A 69 -4.96 -6.15 -7.28
N LEU A 70 -4.26 -7.26 -7.05
CA LEU A 70 -4.85 -8.55 -6.77
C LEU A 70 -4.48 -9.02 -5.36
N PHE A 71 -5.47 -9.54 -4.65
CA PHE A 71 -5.29 -10.43 -3.50
C PHE A 71 -5.28 -11.87 -4.02
N ARG A 72 -4.12 -12.52 -4.03
CA ARG A 72 -3.93 -13.83 -4.66
C ARG A 72 -3.55 -14.90 -3.64
N GLU A 73 -4.30 -15.99 -3.62
CA GLU A 73 -3.93 -17.22 -2.91
C GLU A 73 -2.75 -17.91 -3.61
N ILE A 74 -1.68 -18.19 -2.88
CA ILE A 74 -0.47 -18.86 -3.40
C ILE A 74 -0.34 -20.28 -2.85
N ASP A 75 -0.68 -20.47 -1.58
CA ASP A 75 -0.66 -21.77 -0.92
C ASP A 75 -1.84 -21.85 0.04
N LYS A 76 -2.86 -22.62 -0.34
CA LYS A 76 -4.11 -22.76 0.42
C LYS A 76 -3.89 -23.49 1.74
N GLU A 77 -3.05 -24.51 1.75
CA GLU A 77 -2.80 -25.32 2.95
C GLU A 77 -2.03 -24.53 4.01
N LYS A 78 -1.12 -23.66 3.56
CA LYS A 78 -0.34 -22.78 4.44
C LYS A 78 -0.98 -21.41 4.65
N TYR A 79 -2.16 -21.18 4.08
CA TYR A 79 -2.90 -19.93 4.19
C TYR A 79 -2.06 -18.70 3.75
N ILE A 80 -1.26 -18.87 2.69
CA ILE A 80 -0.36 -17.85 2.15
C ILE A 80 -1.04 -17.12 1.00
N TYR A 81 -1.25 -15.81 1.20
CA TYR A 81 -1.76 -14.89 0.19
C TYR A 81 -0.73 -13.83 -0.13
N LYS A 82 -0.88 -13.19 -1.29
CA LYS A 82 -0.04 -12.08 -1.73
C LYS A 82 -0.85 -10.94 -2.30
N MET A 83 -0.33 -9.73 -2.10
CA MET A 83 -0.75 -8.52 -2.80
C MET A 83 0.13 -8.36 -4.04
N ILE A 84 -0.49 -8.43 -5.22
CA ILE A 84 0.19 -8.35 -6.51
C ILE A 84 -0.30 -7.13 -7.28
N VAL A 85 0.62 -6.28 -7.73
CA VAL A 85 0.33 -5.22 -8.70
C VAL A 85 0.56 -5.78 -10.09
N VAL A 86 -0.43 -5.64 -10.97
CA VAL A 86 -0.32 -5.95 -12.39
C VAL A 86 -0.25 -4.64 -13.15
N ASN A 87 0.81 -4.43 -13.91
CA ASN A 87 0.93 -3.21 -14.72
C ASN A 87 0.24 -3.36 -16.09
N LYS A 88 0.18 -2.27 -16.86
CA LYS A 88 -0.42 -2.26 -18.20
C LYS A 88 0.25 -3.20 -19.22
N LYS A 89 1.48 -3.64 -18.98
CA LYS A 89 2.19 -4.63 -19.79
C LYS A 89 1.91 -6.08 -19.36
N ASN A 90 1.05 -6.27 -18.36
CA ASN A 90 0.77 -7.55 -17.69
C ASN A 90 1.97 -8.12 -16.91
N GLU A 91 2.94 -7.29 -16.53
CA GLU A 91 4.00 -7.69 -15.61
C GLU A 91 3.46 -7.65 -14.18
N GLU A 92 3.84 -8.64 -13.38
CA GLU A 92 3.38 -8.80 -12.01
C GLU A 92 4.48 -8.43 -11.01
N LEU A 93 4.13 -7.60 -10.04
CA LEU A 93 5.02 -7.22 -8.94
C LEU A 93 4.39 -7.63 -7.61
N ASN A 94 5.12 -8.44 -6.84
CA ASN A 94 4.75 -8.76 -5.47
C ASN A 94 5.10 -7.59 -4.55
N ILE A 95 4.08 -7.03 -3.90
CA ILE A 95 4.23 -5.90 -2.97
C ILE A 95 3.76 -6.24 -1.55
N THR A 96 3.57 -7.53 -1.25
CA THR A 96 3.06 -8.00 0.05
C THR A 96 3.91 -7.47 1.20
N PRO A 97 3.35 -6.69 2.15
CA PRO A 97 4.03 -6.32 3.38
C PRO A 97 4.45 -7.55 4.19
N GLY A 98 5.55 -7.46 4.92
CA GLY A 98 6.15 -8.63 5.56
C GLY A 98 5.31 -9.23 6.69
N SER A 99 4.42 -8.45 7.30
CA SER A 99 3.67 -8.87 8.49
C SER A 99 2.17 -8.55 8.41
N ILE A 100 1.63 -8.32 7.20
CA ILE A 100 0.20 -8.00 7.05
C ILE A 100 -0.68 -9.25 7.27
N PRO A 101 -1.71 -9.16 8.13
CA PRO A 101 -2.75 -10.18 8.19
C PRO A 101 -3.52 -10.26 6.87
N ASN A 102 -3.95 -11.45 6.47
CA ASN A 102 -4.67 -11.65 5.20
C ASN A 102 -5.94 -10.78 5.10
N ASP A 103 -6.68 -10.61 6.19
CA ASP A 103 -7.90 -9.79 6.22
C ASP A 103 -7.59 -8.30 6.00
N GLU A 104 -6.53 -7.77 6.64
CA GLU A 104 -6.07 -6.39 6.42
C GLU A 104 -5.56 -6.20 4.99
N MET A 105 -4.88 -7.20 4.43
CA MET A 105 -4.41 -7.16 3.05
C MET A 105 -5.56 -7.17 2.05
N HIS A 106 -6.58 -8.01 2.27
CA HIS A 106 -7.77 -8.06 1.44
C HIS A 106 -8.50 -6.70 1.47
N LEU A 107 -8.71 -6.14 2.66
CA LEU A 107 -9.33 -4.82 2.82
C LEU A 107 -8.53 -3.70 2.14
N LEU A 108 -7.21 -3.71 2.28
CA LEU A 108 -6.33 -2.74 1.62
C LEU A 108 -6.48 -2.80 0.10
N VAL A 109 -6.50 -3.99 -0.48
CA VAL A 109 -6.70 -4.20 -1.93
C VAL A 109 -8.07 -3.69 -2.36
N ASP A 110 -9.13 -4.01 -1.63
CA ASP A 110 -10.50 -3.60 -1.94
C ASP A 110 -10.65 -2.07 -1.94
N VAL A 111 -10.12 -1.39 -0.92
CA VAL A 111 -10.20 0.08 -0.82
C VAL A 111 -9.46 0.75 -1.97
N ILE A 112 -8.25 0.29 -2.30
CA ILE A 112 -7.49 0.86 -3.42
C ILE A 112 -8.24 0.64 -4.74
N ASN A 113 -8.80 -0.55 -4.97
CA ASN A 113 -9.53 -0.85 -6.21
C ASN A 113 -10.86 -0.10 -6.30
N LEU A 114 -11.56 0.12 -5.18
CA LEU A 114 -12.77 0.94 -5.14
C LEU A 114 -12.47 2.38 -5.54
N PHE A 115 -11.34 2.93 -5.11
CA PHE A 115 -10.92 4.29 -5.47
C PHE A 115 -10.56 4.39 -6.95
N ARG A 116 -9.78 3.43 -7.49
CA ARG A 116 -9.31 3.43 -8.89
C ARG A 116 -10.42 3.28 -9.94
N LYS A 117 -11.59 2.76 -9.56
CA LYS A 117 -12.75 2.54 -10.46
C LYS A 117 -13.69 3.75 -10.56
N LYS A 118 -13.47 4.79 -9.76
CA LYS A 118 -14.24 6.05 -9.81
C LYS A 118 -13.63 7.03 -10.79
#